data_AF-A0A7J0BXY6-F1
#
_entry.id   AF-A0A7J0BXY6-F1
#
_cell.length_a   1.000
_cell.length_b   1.000
_cell.length_c   1.000
_cell.angle_alpha   90.00
_cell.angle_beta   90.00
_cell.angle_gamma   90.00
#
_symmetry.space_group_name_H-M   'P 1'
#
loop_
_entity.id
_entity.type
_entity.pdbx_description
1 polymer ?
#
loop_
_entity_poly.entity_id
_entity_poly.type
_entity_poly.pdbx_seq_one_letter_code
_entity_poly.pdbx_strand_id
1 'polypeptide(L)'
;MSKGTPSKAIRRFCLACQGASVQRVTACEDCDCVLYPYRSGEDTPEAQTPPVRVIRRFCLICCGNTYGEARAEVRGCAARESCALWSFRFGCTPQVWHRMRLRRTAPQPLLLPGFRKK
;
A
#
# COMPACT_ATOMS: atom_id res chain seq x y z
N MET A 1 -1.18 10.46 10.03
CA MET A 1 -0.31 10.08 8.89
C MET A 1 0.72 9.06 9.39
N SER A 2 0.72 7.84 8.86
CA SER A 2 1.67 6.80 9.28
C SER A 2 3.09 7.20 8.87
N LYS A 3 3.83 7.83 9.79
CA LYS A 3 5.28 8.03 9.69
C LYS A 3 5.94 6.65 9.82
N GLY A 4 6.32 6.04 8.70
CA GLY A 4 6.91 4.70 8.70
C GLY A 4 7.24 4.19 7.31
N THR A 5 8.11 3.19 7.26
CA THR A 5 8.39 2.44 6.03
C THR A 5 7.23 1.47 5.74
N PRO A 6 7.06 1.05 4.47
CA PRO A 6 6.10 0.01 4.10
C PRO A 6 6.21 -1.27 4.95
N SER A 7 7.42 -1.77 5.21
CA SER A 7 7.63 -2.98 6.03
C SER A 7 7.16 -2.80 7.47
N LYS A 8 7.41 -1.64 8.08
CA LYS A 8 6.88 -1.30 9.42
C LYS A 8 5.35 -1.20 9.43
N ALA A 9 4.73 -0.76 8.33
CA ALA A 9 3.28 -0.74 8.21
C ALA A 9 2.68 -2.15 8.15
N ILE A 10 3.32 -3.07 7.41
CA ILE A 10 2.94 -4.49 7.38
C ILE A 10 3.04 -5.10 8.77
N ARG A 11 4.17 -4.88 9.46
CA ARG A 11 4.35 -5.36 10.83
C ARG A 11 3.24 -4.91 11.79
N ARG A 12 2.90 -3.61 11.75
CA ARG A 12 1.79 -3.05 12.55
C ARG A 12 0.44 -3.66 12.18
N PHE A 13 0.20 -3.91 10.90
CA PHE A 13 -1.02 -4.58 10.44
C PHE A 13 -1.09 -6.01 10.97
N CYS A 14 -0.01 -6.79 10.85
CA CYS A 14 0.04 -8.15 11.36
C CYS A 14 -0.13 -8.19 12.90
N LEU A 15 0.42 -7.22 13.63
CA LEU A 15 0.15 -7.08 15.07
C LEU A 15 -1.34 -6.89 15.34
N ALA A 16 -2.00 -5.96 14.67
CA ALA A 16 -3.43 -5.73 14.86
C ALA A 16 -4.25 -6.99 14.51
N CYS A 17 -3.89 -7.68 13.43
CA CYS A 17 -4.52 -8.93 13.00
C CYS A 17 -4.37 -10.05 14.06
N GLN A 18 -3.23 -10.14 14.74
CA GLN A 18 -2.93 -11.18 15.73
C GLN A 18 -3.15 -10.71 17.18
N GLY A 19 -4.01 -9.72 17.41
CA GLY A 19 -4.37 -9.25 18.75
C GLY A 19 -3.22 -8.61 19.53
N ALA A 20 -2.38 -7.85 18.83
CA ALA A 20 -1.18 -7.17 19.33
C ALA A 20 -0.08 -8.09 19.91
N SER A 21 -0.15 -9.40 19.69
CA SER A 21 0.88 -10.34 20.16
C SER A 21 1.98 -10.57 19.12
N VAL A 22 3.23 -10.31 19.50
CA VAL A 22 4.41 -10.61 18.66
C VAL A 22 4.54 -12.10 18.40
N GLN A 23 4.35 -12.93 19.43
CA GLN A 23 4.47 -14.38 19.36
C GLN A 23 3.46 -14.99 18.39
N ARG A 24 2.23 -14.46 18.37
CA ARG A 24 1.20 -14.89 17.42
C ARG A 24 1.48 -14.48 15.98
N VAL A 25 2.18 -13.36 15.75
CA VAL A 25 2.63 -12.98 14.40
C VAL A 25 3.71 -13.93 13.90
N THR A 26 4.66 -14.31 14.76
CA THR A 26 5.72 -15.26 14.38
C THR A 26 5.17 -16.67 14.16
N ALA A 27 4.21 -17.09 14.99
CA ALA A 27 3.53 -18.39 14.92
C ALA A 27 2.29 -18.41 13.99
N CYS A 28 2.07 -17.35 13.21
CA CYS A 28 0.99 -17.33 12.22
C CYS A 28 1.24 -18.43 11.18
N GLU A 29 0.26 -19.29 10.91
CA GLU A 29 0.38 -20.43 9.98
C GLU A 29 -0.18 -20.13 8.58
N ASP A 30 -0.81 -18.96 8.41
CA ASP A 30 -1.38 -18.51 7.14
C ASP A 30 -0.28 -18.13 6.13
N CYS A 31 0.32 -19.15 5.51
CA CYS A 31 1.36 -19.03 4.51
C CYS A 31 0.84 -18.56 3.14
N ASP A 32 -0.48 -18.67 2.91
CA ASP A 32 -1.16 -18.18 1.70
C ASP A 32 -1.38 -16.66 1.73
N CYS A 33 -1.36 -16.05 2.92
CA CYS A 33 -1.42 -14.61 3.06
C CYS A 33 -0.23 -13.94 2.36
N VAL A 34 -0.51 -13.03 1.42
CA VAL A 34 0.52 -12.32 0.66
C VAL A 34 1.45 -11.46 1.54
N LEU A 35 1.04 -11.11 2.77
CA LEU A 35 1.86 -10.38 3.73
C LEU A 35 2.77 -11.29 4.56
N TYR A 36 2.60 -12.61 4.49
CA TYR A 36 3.30 -13.59 5.32
C TYR A 36 4.82 -13.44 5.28
N PRO A 37 5.49 -13.29 4.11
CA PRO A 37 6.94 -13.11 4.07
C PRO A 37 7.43 -11.81 4.74
N TYR A 38 6.55 -10.81 4.86
CA TYR A 38 6.89 -9.46 5.32
C TYR A 38 6.42 -9.19 6.76
N ARG A 39 5.85 -10.20 7.44
CA ARG A 39 5.14 -10.05 8.72
C ARG A 39 6.05 -9.61 9.88
N SER A 40 7.35 -9.87 9.79
CA SER A 40 8.37 -9.40 10.74
C SER A 40 8.67 -7.91 10.62
N GLY A 41 8.42 -7.31 9.44
CA GLY A 41 8.75 -5.91 9.14
C GLY A 41 10.22 -5.67 8.78
N GLU A 42 10.98 -6.75 8.57
CA GLU A 42 12.39 -6.77 8.19
C GLU A 42 12.54 -7.35 6.78
N ASP A 43 13.69 -7.09 6.16
CA ASP A 43 14.01 -7.65 4.84
C ASP A 43 14.46 -9.10 5.02
N THR A 44 13.62 -10.05 4.60
CA THR A 44 13.93 -11.48 4.63
C THR A 44 14.25 -11.97 3.22
N PRO A 45 15.01 -13.06 3.05
CA PRO A 45 15.31 -13.60 1.71
C PRO A 45 14.04 -14.04 0.94
N GLU A 46 12.95 -14.37 1.64
CA GLU A 46 11.65 -14.70 1.04
C GLU A 46 10.91 -13.46 0.50
N ALA A 47 11.26 -12.27 0.99
CA ALA A 47 10.66 -10.99 0.61
C ALA A 47 11.20 -10.47 -0.75
N GLN A 48 10.96 -11.22 -1.82
CA GLN A 48 11.48 -10.91 -3.16
C GLN A 48 10.87 -9.66 -3.81
N THR A 49 9.63 -9.32 -3.42
CA THR A 49 8.88 -8.20 -4.01
C THR A 49 8.98 -6.96 -3.11
N PRO A 50 9.04 -5.72 -3.66
CA PRO A 50 8.98 -4.53 -2.83
C PRO A 50 7.67 -4.47 -2.01
N PRO A 51 7.72 -4.19 -0.71
CA PRO A 51 6.56 -4.26 0.19
C PRO A 51 5.35 -3.45 -0.28
N VAL A 52 5.54 -2.30 -0.93
CA VAL A 52 4.43 -1.49 -1.47
C VAL A 52 3.60 -2.24 -2.51
N ARG A 53 4.21 -3.07 -3.36
CA ARG A 53 3.47 -3.88 -4.36
C ARG A 53 2.68 -4.98 -3.67
N VAL A 54 3.24 -5.55 -2.62
CA VAL A 54 2.58 -6.60 -1.82
C VAL A 54 1.38 -6.01 -1.06
N ILE A 55 1.54 -4.84 -0.44
CA ILE A 55 0.43 -4.10 0.17
C ILE A 55 -0.66 -3.81 -0.85
N ARG A 56 -0.29 -3.39 -2.07
CA ARG A 56 -1.25 -3.15 -3.14
C ARG A 56 -2.05 -4.41 -3.50
N ARG A 57 -1.37 -5.56 -3.62
CA ARG A 57 -2.00 -6.87 -3.87
C ARG A 57 -2.93 -7.25 -2.74
N PHE A 58 -2.49 -7.10 -1.48
CA PHE A 58 -3.32 -7.36 -0.30
C PHE A 58 -4.58 -6.49 -0.31
N CYS A 59 -4.47 -5.18 -0.58
CA CYS A 59 -5.64 -4.30 -0.63
C CYS A 59 -6.60 -4.66 -1.78
N LEU A 60 -6.11 -5.17 -2.91
CA LEU A 60 -7.00 -5.67 -3.98
C LEU A 60 -7.82 -6.87 -3.52
N ILE A 61 -7.19 -7.80 -2.80
CA ILE A 61 -7.85 -9.00 -2.27
C ILE A 61 -8.79 -8.64 -1.13
N CYS A 62 -8.38 -7.74 -0.24
CA CYS A 62 -9.17 -7.33 0.92
C CYS A 62 -10.41 -6.51 0.54
N CYS A 63 -10.31 -5.63 -0.46
CA CYS A 63 -11.43 -4.77 -0.88
C CYS A 63 -12.24 -5.34 -2.05
N GLY A 64 -11.90 -6.51 -2.60
CA GLY A 64 -12.60 -7.01 -3.78
C GLY A 64 -12.48 -8.52 -3.99
N ASN A 65 -13.53 -9.04 -4.61
CA ASN A 65 -13.76 -10.43 -5.01
C ASN A 65 -13.57 -10.62 -6.53
N THR A 66 -13.56 -9.54 -7.33
CA THR A 66 -13.23 -9.53 -8.77
C THR A 66 -12.22 -8.43 -9.13
N TYR A 67 -11.27 -8.70 -10.04
CA TYR A 67 -10.11 -7.84 -10.33
C TYR A 67 -10.43 -6.43 -10.87
N GLY A 68 -11.62 -6.23 -11.45
CA GLY A 68 -12.07 -4.97 -12.04
C GLY A 68 -12.56 -3.95 -11.00
N GLU A 69 -13.51 -4.38 -10.16
CA GLU A 69 -14.17 -3.56 -9.14
C GLU A 69 -13.25 -3.25 -7.96
N ALA A 70 -12.32 -4.15 -7.64
CA ALA A 70 -11.35 -4.00 -6.55
C ALA A 70 -10.54 -2.68 -6.61
N ARG A 71 -10.36 -2.07 -7.79
CA ARG A 71 -9.65 -0.78 -7.91
C ARG A 71 -10.46 0.41 -7.40
N ALA A 72 -11.77 0.42 -7.66
CA ALA A 72 -12.66 1.46 -7.19
C ALA A 72 -12.85 1.34 -5.67
N GLU A 73 -13.03 0.12 -5.17
CA GLU A 73 -13.17 -0.19 -3.75
C GLU A 73 -11.94 0.24 -2.93
N VAL A 74 -10.73 -0.06 -3.40
CA VAL A 74 -9.51 0.40 -2.72
C VAL A 74 -9.42 1.93 -2.66
N ARG A 75 -9.95 2.66 -3.64
CA ARG A 75 -9.99 4.13 -3.59
C ARG A 75 -10.99 4.61 -2.53
N GLY A 76 -12.15 3.96 -2.44
CA GLY A 76 -13.23 4.27 -1.50
C GLY A 76 -13.05 3.73 -0.07
N CYS A 77 -12.07 2.86 0.18
CA CYS A 77 -11.84 2.22 1.48
C CYS A 77 -11.81 3.22 2.65
N ALA A 78 -12.75 3.03 3.59
CA ALA A 78 -12.96 3.90 4.76
C ALA A 78 -12.05 3.56 5.97
N ALA A 79 -11.23 2.51 5.90
CA ALA A 79 -10.37 2.04 6.99
C ALA A 79 -9.14 2.94 7.25
N ARG A 80 -9.26 4.25 7.01
CA ARG A 80 -8.14 5.20 7.04
C ARG A 80 -7.44 5.28 8.38
N GLU A 81 -8.22 5.29 9.46
CA GLU A 81 -7.70 5.45 10.82
C GLU A 81 -7.38 4.11 11.49
N SER A 82 -8.01 3.02 11.05
CA SER A 82 -7.85 1.69 11.65
C SER A 82 -6.83 0.80 10.94
N CYS A 83 -6.60 0.99 9.64
CA CYS A 83 -5.71 0.13 8.85
C CYS A 83 -4.32 0.75 8.66
N ALA A 84 -3.30 0.12 9.25
CA ALA A 84 -1.91 0.53 9.12
C ALA A 84 -1.39 0.56 7.67
N LEU A 85 -2.00 -0.22 6.76
CA LEU A 85 -1.64 -0.30 5.35
C LEU A 85 -2.26 0.80 4.49
N TRP A 86 -3.25 1.53 5.00
CA TRP A 86 -4.11 2.40 4.20
C TRP A 86 -3.34 3.47 3.40
N SER A 87 -2.27 4.01 3.98
CA SER A 87 -1.39 5.01 3.35
C SER A 87 -0.61 4.47 2.14
N PHE A 88 -0.43 3.14 2.05
CA PHE A 88 0.34 2.45 1.00
C PHE A 88 -0.54 1.67 0.03
N ARG A 89 -1.86 1.71 0.19
CA ARG A 89 -2.84 0.91 -0.58
C ARG A 89 -2.77 1.09 -2.10
N PHE A 90 -2.18 2.18 -2.58
CA PHE A 90 -1.98 2.46 -4.00
C PHE A 90 -0.67 1.90 -4.58
N GLY A 91 0.10 1.15 -3.79
CA GLY A 91 1.34 0.55 -4.27
C GLY A 91 2.51 1.52 -4.37
N CYS A 92 2.40 2.65 -3.67
CA CYS A 92 3.44 3.66 -3.60
C CYS A 92 3.47 4.29 -2.20
N THR A 93 4.52 5.04 -1.90
CA THR A 93 4.63 5.79 -0.65
C THR A 93 3.72 7.03 -0.68
N PRO A 94 3.30 7.56 0.48
CA PRO A 94 2.46 8.76 0.55
C PRO A 94 3.06 9.97 -0.18
N GLN A 95 4.40 10.11 -0.15
CA GLN A 95 5.12 11.18 -0.84
C GLN A 95 5.00 11.04 -2.37
N VAL A 96 5.18 9.81 -2.87
CA VAL A 96 5.03 9.51 -4.30
C VAL A 96 3.58 9.70 -4.75
N TRP A 97 2.62 9.22 -3.95
CA TRP A 97 1.19 9.43 -4.21
C TRP A 97 0.82 10.91 -4.31
N HIS A 98 1.28 11.73 -3.36
CA HIS A 98 1.02 13.17 -3.37
C HIS A 98 1.57 13.82 -4.65
N ARG A 99 2.82 13.50 -5.01
CA ARG A 99 3.43 14.00 -6.25
C ARG A 99 2.66 13.55 -7.50
N MET A 100 2.26 12.29 -7.58
CA MET A 100 1.48 11.77 -8.71
C MET A 100 0.12 12.45 -8.82
N ARG A 101 -0.57 12.66 -7.68
CA ARG A 101 -1.87 13.34 -7.65
C ARG A 101 -1.74 14.78 -8.14
N LEU A 102 -0.77 15.53 -7.62
CA LEU A 102 -0.48 16.89 -8.04
C LEU A 102 -0.22 16.97 -9.56
N ARG A 103 0.57 16.03 -10.10
CA ARG A 103 0.84 15.97 -11.55
C ARG A 103 -0.42 15.70 -12.38
N ARG A 104 -1.30 14.80 -11.93
CA ARG A 104 -2.55 14.49 -12.65
C ARG A 104 -3.55 15.63 -12.62
N THR A 105 -3.58 16.41 -11.54
CA THR A 105 -4.51 17.53 -11.39
C THR A 105 -3.90 18.86 -11.84
N ALA A 106 -2.60 18.89 -12.18
CA ALA A 106 -1.94 20.10 -12.63
C ALA A 106 -2.52 20.55 -13.99
N PRO A 107 -2.73 21.85 -14.20
CA PRO A 107 -3.13 22.36 -15.50
C PRO A 107 -2.04 22.03 -16.52
N GLN A 108 -2.41 21.34 -17.59
CA GLN A 108 -1.50 21.07 -18.69
C GLN A 108 -1.27 22.40 -19.44
N PRO A 109 -0.01 22.89 -19.55
CA PRO A 109 0.24 24.09 -20.31
C PRO A 109 -0.10 23.78 -21.77
N LEU A 110 -1.15 24.43 -22.27
CA LEU A 110 -1.49 24.39 -23.69
C LEU A 110 -0.34 25.06 -24.44
N LEU A 111 0.52 24.25 -25.05
CA LEU A 111 1.49 24.73 -26.02
C LEU A 111 0.74 24.97 -27.31
N LEU A 112 0.42 26.24 -27.57
CA LEU A 112 -0.07 26.64 -28.88
C LEU A 112 1.02 26.34 -29.92
N PRO A 113 0.69 25.67 -31.04
CA PRO A 113 1.64 25.46 -32.13
C PRO A 113 2.32 26.78 -32.50
N GLY A 114 3.66 26.83 -32.44
CA GLY A 114 4.47 28.02 -32.77
C GLY A 114 5.05 28.79 -31.58
N PHE A 115 4.58 28.59 -30.35
CA PHE A 115 5.16 29.24 -29.16
C PHE A 115 6.13 28.30 -28.44
N ARG A 116 7.44 28.46 -28.69
CA ARG A 116 8.49 27.78 -27.91
C ARG A 116 8.65 28.51 -26.56
N LYS A 117 8.71 27.75 -25.46
CA LYS A 117 9.15 28.29 -24.16
C LYS A 117 10.64 28.67 -24.28
N LYS A 118 10.96 29.95 -24.06
CA LYS A 118 12.34 30.43 -23.85
C LYS A 118 12.88 29.86 -22.54
#